data_AF-K1Z5N7-F1
#
_entry.id   AF-K1Z5N7-F1
#
_cell.length_a   1.000
_cell.length_b   1.000
_cell.length_c   1.000
_cell.angle_alpha   90.00
_cell.angle_beta   90.00
_cell.angle_gamma   90.00
#
_symmetry.space_group_name_H-M   'P 1'
#
loop_
_entity.id
_entity.type
_entity.pdbx_description
1 polymer ?
#
loop_
_entity_poly.entity_id
_entity_poly.type
_entity_poly.pdbx_seq_one_letter_code
_entity_poly.pdbx_strand_id
1 'polypeptide(L)'
;MQEALTLESFVDKLIVEKGLSNLEPDVLEQVKKDLIVRAEQRINAEIIAALPPEKLEEFEQMLSKGAGDEEKQLFLSQHISDMPTIVASALMQFRNTYLIGA
;
A
#
# COMPACT_ATOMS: atom_id res chain seq x y z
N MET A 1 10.18 -2.18 22.43
CA MET A 1 9.77 -1.29 21.33
C MET A 1 9.05 -2.18 20.33
N GLN A 2 7.72 -2.05 20.20
CA GLN A 2 7.02 -2.73 19.11
C GLN A 2 7.41 -1.98 17.84
N GLU A 3 8.16 -2.61 16.94
CA GLU A 3 8.33 -2.11 15.57
C GLU A 3 6.91 -2.05 14.97
N ALA A 4 6.33 -0.84 14.89
CA ALA A 4 5.17 -0.64 14.06
C ALA A 4 5.60 -1.01 12.64
N LEU A 5 4.97 -2.04 12.06
CA LEU A 5 5.21 -2.46 10.68
C LEU A 5 4.74 -1.34 9.75
N THR A 6 5.60 -0.35 9.49
CA THR A 6 5.34 0.73 8.54
C THR A 6 5.73 0.30 7.12
N LEU A 7 5.16 0.98 6.13
CA LEU A 7 5.57 0.78 4.73
C LEU A 7 7.04 1.07 4.52
N GLU A 8 7.61 2.02 5.25
CA GLU A 8 9.05 2.31 5.23
C GLU A 8 9.87 1.08 5.67
N SER A 9 9.50 0.46 6.80
CA SER A 9 10.18 -0.74 7.31
C SER A 9 10.02 -1.94 6.36
N PHE A 10 8.89 -2.04 5.67
CA PHE A 10 8.65 -3.05 4.65
C PHE A 10 9.57 -2.85 3.44
N VAL A 11 9.65 -1.62 2.92
CA VAL A 11 10.48 -1.26 1.76
C VAL A 11 11.97 -1.43 2.08
N ASP A 12 12.41 -1.07 3.29
CA ASP A 12 13.78 -1.26 3.73
C ASP A 12 14.20 -2.73 3.69
N LYS A 13 13.35 -3.63 4.19
CA LYS A 13 13.57 -5.08 4.10
C LYS A 13 13.65 -5.52 2.63
N LEU A 14 12.77 -4.98 1.80
CA LEU A 14 12.67 -5.32 0.37
C LEU A 14 13.94 -4.97 -0.42
N ILE A 15 14.52 -3.80 -0.15
CA ILE A 15 15.78 -3.35 -0.75
C ILE A 15 16.95 -4.23 -0.31
N VAL A 16 17.02 -4.57 0.97
CA VAL A 16 18.05 -5.46 1.52
C VAL A 16 17.93 -6.86 0.89
N GLU A 17 16.71 -7.41 0.81
CA GLU A 17 16.45 -8.70 0.18
C GLU A 17 16.78 -8.71 -1.32
N LYS A 18 16.57 -7.60 -2.03
CA LYS A 18 16.95 -7.46 -3.45
C LYS A 18 18.47 -7.28 -3.65
N GLY A 19 19.22 -6.97 -2.58
CA GLY A 19 20.65 -6.70 -2.65
C GLY A 19 21.00 -5.29 -3.15
N LEU A 20 20.06 -4.34 -3.02
CA LEU A 20 20.24 -2.95 -3.46
C LEU A 20 20.78 -2.03 -2.35
N SER A 21 21.19 -2.59 -1.21
CA SER A 21 21.73 -1.83 -0.08
C SER A 21 23.06 -1.11 -0.38
N ASN A 22 23.75 -1.49 -1.46
CA ASN A 22 25.02 -0.89 -1.88
C ASN A 22 24.85 0.30 -2.85
N LEU A 23 23.61 0.71 -3.15
CA LEU A 23 23.37 1.91 -3.95
C LEU A 23 23.84 3.17 -3.22
N GLU A 24 24.14 4.21 -3.98
CA GLU A 24 24.43 5.52 -3.41
C GLU A 24 23.27 6.01 -2.54
N PRO A 25 23.53 6.70 -1.41
CA PRO A 25 22.48 7.10 -0.46
C PRO A 25 21.33 7.87 -1.10
N ASP A 26 21.63 8.79 -2.02
CA ASP A 26 20.62 9.58 -2.73
C ASP A 26 19.75 8.70 -3.64
N VAL A 27 20.36 7.77 -4.37
CA VAL A 27 19.66 6.82 -5.24
C VAL A 27 18.80 5.88 -4.39
N LEU A 28 19.35 5.39 -3.28
CA LEU A 28 18.66 4.53 -2.34
C LEU A 28 17.42 5.23 -1.75
N GLU A 29 17.53 6.50 -1.36
CA GLU A 29 16.41 7.26 -0.83
C GLU A 29 15.31 7.46 -1.89
N GLN A 30 15.68 7.77 -3.13
CA GLN A 30 14.71 7.87 -4.23
C GLN A 30 14.01 6.53 -4.49
N VAL A 31 14.77 5.43 -4.54
CA VAL A 31 14.19 4.08 -4.70
C VAL A 31 13.24 3.76 -3.56
N LYS A 32 13.58 4.10 -2.31
CA LYS A 32 12.70 3.92 -1.16
C LYS A 32 11.38 4.68 -1.33
N LYS A 33 11.45 5.97 -1.66
CA LYS A 33 10.27 6.82 -1.89
C LYS A 33 9.38 6.26 -2.99
N ASP A 34 9.97 5.88 -4.12
CA ASP A 34 9.25 5.28 -5.23
C ASP A 34 8.57 3.96 -4.84
N LEU A 35 9.26 3.11 -4.07
CA LEU A 35 8.71 1.84 -3.61
C LEU A 35 7.57 2.02 -2.63
N ILE A 36 7.68 2.98 -1.71
CA ILE A 36 6.61 3.31 -0.78
C ILE A 36 5.38 3.75 -1.56
N VAL A 37 5.52 4.73 -2.47
CA VAL A 37 4.41 5.24 -3.28
C VAL A 37 3.77 4.13 -4.10
N ARG A 38 4.57 3.25 -4.72
CA ARG A 38 4.05 2.12 -5.50
C ARG A 38 3.32 1.09 -4.63
N ALA A 39 3.84 0.81 -3.43
CA ALA A 39 3.20 -0.09 -2.49
C ALA A 39 1.85 0.48 -2.00
N GLU A 40 1.81 1.77 -1.66
CA GLU A 40 0.58 2.48 -1.30
C GLU A 40 -0.45 2.44 -2.43
N GLN A 41 -0.03 2.77 -3.65
CA GLN A 41 -0.91 2.71 -4.82
C GLN A 41 -1.48 1.31 -5.04
N ARG A 42 -0.65 0.27 -4.88
CA ARG A 42 -1.12 -1.12 -5.02
C ARG A 42 -2.12 -1.48 -3.93
N ILE A 43 -1.84 -1.14 -2.68
CA ILE A 43 -2.78 -1.36 -1.56
C ILE A 43 -4.11 -0.65 -1.84
N ASN A 44 -4.06 0.63 -2.19
CA ASN A 44 -5.26 1.42 -2.48
C ASN A 44 -6.07 0.82 -3.64
N ALA A 45 -5.41 0.36 -4.69
CA ALA A 45 -6.08 -0.30 -5.82
C ALA A 45 -6.78 -1.61 -5.40
N GLU A 46 -6.14 -2.44 -4.57
CA GLU A 46 -6.72 -3.70 -4.09
C GLU A 46 -7.88 -3.43 -3.13
N ILE A 47 -7.79 -2.40 -2.29
CA ILE A 47 -8.88 -1.94 -1.43
C ILE A 47 -10.08 -1.49 -2.27
N ILE A 48 -9.84 -0.67 -3.31
CA ILE A 48 -10.89 -0.21 -4.22
C ILE A 48 -11.49 -1.37 -5.02
N ALA A 49 -10.67 -2.34 -5.44
CA ALA A 49 -11.15 -3.54 -6.13
C ALA A 49 -11.97 -4.48 -5.21
N ALA A 50 -11.70 -4.46 -3.92
CA ALA A 50 -12.45 -5.22 -2.91
C ALA A 50 -13.75 -4.53 -2.48
N LEU A 51 -13.90 -3.23 -2.75
CA LEU A 51 -15.16 -2.53 -2.51
C LEU A 51 -16.27 -3.12 -3.41
N PRO A 52 -17.47 -3.31 -2.87
CA PRO A 52 -18.63 -3.66 -3.70
C PRO A 52 -18.84 -2.60 -4.80
N PRO A 53 -19.15 -3.00 -6.04
CA PRO A 53 -19.32 -2.06 -7.15
C PRO A 53 -20.43 -1.04 -6.88
N GLU A 54 -21.46 -1.42 -6.11
CA GLU A 54 -22.54 -0.53 -5.66
C GLU A 54 -22.08 0.56 -4.67
N LYS A 55 -20.94 0.35 -3.99
CA LYS A 55 -20.33 1.30 -3.05
C LYS A 55 -19.17 2.08 -3.66
N LEU A 56 -18.67 1.66 -4.81
CA LEU A 56 -17.59 2.33 -5.51
C LEU A 56 -17.99 3.77 -5.91
N GLU A 57 -19.17 3.94 -6.50
CA GLU A 57 -19.67 5.26 -6.89
C GLU A 57 -19.86 6.19 -5.68
N GLU A 58 -20.39 5.64 -4.57
CA GLU A 58 -20.55 6.37 -3.30
C GLU A 58 -19.19 6.81 -2.73
N PHE A 59 -18.19 5.93 -2.80
CA PHE A 59 -16.82 6.22 -2.39
C PHE A 59 -16.17 7.29 -3.28
N GLU A 60 -16.32 7.22 -4.61
CA GLU A 60 -15.80 8.23 -5.55
C GLU A 60 -16.42 9.61 -5.34
N GLN A 61 -17.73 9.66 -5.05
CA GLN A 61 -18.41 10.91 -4.71
C GLN A 61 -17.89 11.48 -3.39
N MET A 62 -17.64 10.62 -2.40
CA MET A 62 -17.07 11.02 -1.11
C MET A 62 -15.65 11.58 -1.27
N LEU A 63 -14.81 10.95 -2.10
CA LEU A 63 -13.49 11.49 -2.47
C LEU A 63 -13.60 12.85 -3.17
N SER A 64 -14.53 12.98 -4.11
CA SER A 64 -14.77 14.23 -4.86
C SER A 64 -15.26 15.38 -3.99
N LYS A 65 -15.95 15.08 -2.88
CA LYS A 65 -16.39 16.05 -1.87
C LYS A 65 -15.28 16.47 -0.90
N GLY A 66 -14.08 15.90 -1.03
CA GLY A 66 -12.95 16.19 -0.17
C GLY A 66 -13.11 15.59 1.23
N ALA A 67 -13.71 14.40 1.33
CA ALA A 67 -13.80 13.69 2.60
C ALA A 67 -12.43 13.55 3.28
N GLY A 68 -12.44 13.62 4.62
CA GLY A 68 -11.25 13.44 5.43
C GLY A 68 -10.77 11.99 5.40
N ASP A 69 -9.53 11.75 5.80
CA ASP A 69 -8.95 10.41 5.80
C ASP A 69 -9.64 9.47 6.80
N GLU A 70 -10.09 10.00 7.95
CA GLU A 70 -10.89 9.25 8.92
C GLU A 70 -12.23 8.79 8.33
N GLU A 71 -12.89 9.64 7.54
CA GLU A 71 -14.18 9.34 6.92
C GLU A 71 -14.04 8.25 5.85
N LYS A 72 -12.98 8.35 5.01
CA LYS A 72 -12.63 7.30 4.05
C LYS A 72 -12.34 5.98 4.75
N GLN A 73 -11.55 6.00 5.81
CA GLN A 73 -11.17 4.80 6.53
C GLN A 73 -12.39 4.14 7.20
N LEU A 74 -13.29 4.95 7.77
CA LEU A 74 -14.53 4.44 8.36
C LEU A 74 -15.41 3.78 7.30
N PHE A 75 -15.65 4.45 6.17
CA PHE A 75 -16.43 3.91 5.06
C PHE A 75 -15.89 2.56 4.58
N LEU A 76 -14.57 2.53 4.33
CA LEU A 76 -13.90 1.31 3.89
C LEU A 76 -14.00 0.19 4.94
N SER A 77 -13.80 0.49 6.22
CA SER A 77 -13.90 -0.51 7.30
C SER A 77 -15.30 -1.10 7.50
N GLN A 78 -16.34 -0.33 7.14
CA GLN A 78 -17.74 -0.78 7.23
C GLN A 78 -18.15 -1.66 6.05
N HIS A 79 -17.53 -1.45 4.89
CA HIS A 79 -17.87 -2.15 3.65
C HIS A 79 -16.88 -3.27 3.28
N ILE A 80 -15.68 -3.27 3.87
CA ILE A 80 -14.64 -4.27 3.67
C ILE A 80 -14.33 -4.96 5.00
N SER A 81 -14.82 -6.19 5.16
CA SER A 81 -14.60 -6.97 6.38
C SER A 81 -13.17 -7.51 6.53
N ASP A 82 -12.49 -7.79 5.41
CA ASP A 82 -11.17 -8.43 5.37
C ASP A 82 -10.03 -7.48 4.96
N MET A 83 -10.14 -6.21 5.34
CA MET A 83 -9.15 -5.20 4.96
C MET A 83 -7.70 -5.56 5.35
N PRO A 84 -7.40 -6.09 6.55
CA PRO A 84 -6.04 -6.53 6.89
C PRO A 84 -5.51 -7.62 5.95
N THR A 85 -6.38 -8.55 5.53
CA THR A 85 -6.02 -9.64 4.62
C THR A 85 -5.73 -9.12 3.21
N ILE A 86 -6.53 -8.16 2.72
CA ILE A 86 -6.33 -7.51 1.42
C ILE A 86 -4.99 -6.77 1.40
N VAL A 87 -4.72 -5.96 2.42
CA VAL A 87 -3.44 -5.22 2.54
C VAL A 87 -2.26 -6.19 2.60
N ALA A 88 -2.35 -7.26 3.40
CA ALA A 88 -1.30 -8.27 3.48
C ALA A 88 -1.05 -8.98 2.14
N SER A 89 -2.12 -9.33 1.41
CA SER A 89 -2.03 -9.94 0.08
C SER A 89 -1.39 -8.99 -0.93
N ALA A 90 -1.81 -7.72 -0.95
CA ALA A 90 -1.25 -6.69 -1.81
C ALA A 90 0.26 -6.52 -1.59
N LEU A 91 0.69 -6.43 -0.33
CA LEU A 91 2.09 -6.33 0.04
C LEU A 91 2.89 -7.58 -0.33
N MET A 92 2.35 -8.77 -0.10
CA MET A 92 2.99 -10.03 -0.50
C MET A 92 3.16 -10.12 -2.03
N GLN A 93 2.13 -9.78 -2.79
CA GLN A 93 2.18 -9.75 -4.25
C GLN A 93 3.21 -8.73 -4.74
N PHE A 94 3.23 -7.54 -4.15
CA PHE A 94 4.21 -6.51 -4.47
C PHE A 94 5.64 -6.98 -4.20
N ARG A 95 5.89 -7.55 -3.02
CA ARG A 95 7.18 -8.14 -2.65
C ARG A 95 7.60 -9.21 -3.65
N ASN A 96 6.72 -10.16 -3.96
CA ASN A 96 7.02 -11.24 -4.90
C ASN A 96 7.36 -10.70 -6.29
N THR A 97 6.56 -9.76 -6.80
CA THR A 97 6.77 -9.13 -8.11
C THR A 97 8.13 -8.42 -8.16
N TYR A 98 8.46 -7.67 -7.11
CA TYR A 98 9.71 -6.93 -7.07
C TYR A 98 10.93 -7.84 -6.92
N LEU A 99 10.87 -8.87 -6.06
CA LEU A 99 12.01 -9.75 -5.79
C LEU A 99 12.27 -10.74 -6.92
N ILE A 100 11.23 -11.40 -7.42
CA ILE A 100 11.31 -12.41 -8.49
C ILE A 100 11.58 -11.75 -9.85
N GLY A 101 11.10 -10.52 -10.04
CA GLY A 101 11.11 -9.83 -11.32
C GLY A 101 9.88 -10.19 -12.15
N ALA A 102 9.29 -9.19 -12.82
CA ALA A 102 8.35 -9.43 -13.90
C ALA A 102 9.07 -10.10 -15.09
#